data_AF-N6SWR2-F1
#
_entry.id   AF-N6SWR2-F1
#
_cell.length_a   1.000
_cell.length_b   1.000
_cell.length_c   1.000
_cell.angle_alpha   90.00
_cell.angle_beta   90.00
_cell.angle_gamma   90.00
#
_symmetry.space_group_name_H-M   'P 1'
#
loop_
_entity.id
_entity.type
_entity.pdbx_description
1 polymer ?
#
loop_
_entity_poly.entity_id
_entity_poly.type
_entity_poly.pdbx_seq_one_letter_code
_entity_poly.pdbx_strand_id
1 'polypeptide(L)'
;MVLKELDHFKDNSSRNSSMKSQALTAQKLINSALLEPNSKVVGQSVNDVCQQMDLGKDPDDKILACCLQAKTKYTTVVLLSNDINLRNKALTNDLKTYSPRELVAKLKCNKFVKIKVKLQGLLSQIVFQCCKEVYGDACSKMEMLANCPWSFEGCLRRFRRYWDSVFKELLLKHCLKTVEELIRITDRDKFYNTSYCYLFYGFL
;
A
#
# COMPACT_ATOMS: atom_id res chain seq x y z
N MET A 1 -19.43 -9.66 -15.65
CA MET A 1 -20.52 -9.78 -14.66
C MET A 1 -20.61 -8.54 -13.77
N VAL A 2 -19.60 -8.25 -12.95
CA VAL A 2 -19.58 -7.09 -12.03
C VAL A 2 -19.75 -5.74 -12.74
N LEU A 3 -19.10 -5.51 -13.89
CA LEU A 3 -19.29 -4.28 -14.67
C LEU A 3 -20.74 -4.11 -15.16
N LYS A 4 -21.39 -5.21 -15.55
CA LYS A 4 -22.80 -5.21 -15.98
C LYS A 4 -23.74 -4.87 -14.82
N GLU A 5 -23.43 -5.32 -13.61
CA GLU A 5 -24.19 -4.95 -12.42
C GLU A 5 -24.02 -3.46 -12.07
N LEU A 6 -22.80 -2.91 -12.21
CA LEU A 6 -22.56 -1.48 -12.04
C LEU A 6 -23.37 -0.63 -13.04
N ASP A 7 -23.48 -1.07 -14.30
CA ASP A 7 -24.36 -0.41 -15.29
C ASP A 7 -25.83 -0.45 -14.89
N HIS A 8 -26.29 -1.58 -14.36
CA HIS A 8 -27.67 -1.70 -13.90
C HIS A 8 -27.99 -0.70 -12.76
N PHE A 9 -27.05 -0.46 -11.84
CA PHE A 9 -27.23 0.54 -10.77
C PHE A 9 -27.30 1.99 -11.26
N LYS A 10 -26.76 2.29 -12.46
CA LYS A 10 -26.87 3.61 -13.09
C LYS A 10 -28.27 3.87 -13.65
N ASP A 11 -28.90 2.83 -14.22
CA ASP A 11 -30.14 2.95 -14.99
C ASP A 11 -31.40 2.81 -14.12
N ASN A 12 -31.35 2.04 -13.02
CA ASN A 12 -32.52 1.73 -12.19
C ASN A 12 -32.80 2.73 -11.04
N SER A 13 -32.30 3.96 -11.17
CA SER A 13 -32.03 4.86 -10.05
C SER A 13 -33.15 5.88 -9.74
N SER A 14 -34.43 5.52 -9.80
CA SER A 14 -35.49 6.45 -9.37
C SER A 14 -35.59 6.60 -7.84
N ARG A 15 -34.92 5.74 -7.06
CA ARG A 15 -35.11 5.67 -5.58
C ARG A 15 -33.85 5.87 -4.72
N ASN A 16 -32.63 5.94 -5.26
CA ASN A 16 -31.43 6.11 -4.43
C ASN A 16 -30.27 6.82 -5.15
N SER A 17 -30.20 8.15 -5.02
CA SER A 17 -29.22 9.01 -5.70
C SER A 17 -27.76 8.71 -5.31
N SER A 18 -27.54 8.26 -4.07
CA SER A 18 -26.21 7.93 -3.54
C SER A 18 -25.60 6.71 -4.21
N MET A 19 -26.36 5.61 -4.37
CA MET A 19 -25.86 4.41 -5.04
C MET A 19 -25.55 4.67 -6.51
N LYS A 20 -26.35 5.51 -7.18
CA LYS A 20 -26.09 5.95 -8.55
C LYS A 20 -24.77 6.70 -8.67
N SER A 21 -24.52 7.67 -7.79
CA SER A 21 -23.30 8.46 -7.81
C SER A 21 -22.06 7.61 -7.51
N GLN A 22 -22.18 6.65 -6.59
CA GLN A 22 -21.12 5.67 -6.30
C GLN A 22 -20.83 4.76 -7.49
N ALA A 23 -21.86 4.20 -8.15
CA ALA A 23 -21.70 3.36 -9.34
C ALA A 23 -21.02 4.12 -10.49
N LEU A 24 -21.48 5.35 -10.76
CA LEU A 24 -20.87 6.23 -11.77
C LEU A 24 -19.40 6.55 -11.44
N THR A 25 -19.10 6.82 -10.18
CA THR A 25 -17.74 7.12 -9.73
C THR A 25 -16.83 5.91 -9.92
N ALA A 26 -17.31 4.71 -9.54
CA ALA A 26 -16.57 3.47 -9.74
C ALA A 26 -16.31 3.21 -11.23
N GLN A 27 -17.30 3.40 -12.11
CA GLN A 27 -17.13 3.24 -13.55
C GLN A 27 -16.10 4.20 -14.13
N LYS A 28 -16.16 5.49 -13.75
CA LYS A 28 -15.17 6.49 -14.17
C LYS A 28 -13.76 6.10 -13.74
N LEU A 29 -13.60 5.64 -12.49
CA LEU A 29 -12.30 5.22 -11.95
C LEU A 29 -11.75 4.00 -12.70
N ILE A 30 -12.60 3.00 -12.98
CA ILE A 30 -12.20 1.82 -13.76
C ILE A 30 -11.78 2.24 -15.17
N ASN A 31 -12.54 3.10 -15.84
CA ASN A 31 -12.20 3.57 -17.18
C ASN A 31 -10.88 4.34 -17.20
N SER A 32 -10.67 5.28 -16.27
CA SER A 32 -9.40 5.98 -16.17
C SER A 32 -8.24 5.03 -15.88
N ALA A 33 -8.46 4.02 -15.04
CA ALA A 33 -7.44 3.03 -14.74
C ALA A 33 -7.12 2.15 -15.96
N LEU A 34 -8.08 1.79 -16.80
CA LEU A 34 -7.83 0.96 -17.99
C LEU A 34 -7.18 1.72 -19.15
N LEU A 35 -7.35 3.05 -19.21
CA LEU A 35 -6.73 3.90 -20.24
C LEU A 35 -5.24 4.15 -20.00
N GLU A 36 -4.76 3.99 -18.76
CA GLU A 36 -3.36 4.19 -18.40
C GLU A 36 -2.46 3.07 -18.99
N PRO A 37 -1.41 3.40 -19.79
CA PRO A 37 -0.59 2.41 -20.50
C PRO A 37 0.13 1.38 -19.60
N ASN A 38 0.41 1.74 -18.34
CA ASN A 38 1.08 0.89 -17.35
C ASN A 38 0.16 0.52 -16.18
N SER A 39 -1.15 0.42 -16.46
CA SER A 39 -2.10 0.09 -15.41
C SER A 39 -1.91 -1.32 -14.87
N LYS A 40 -2.03 -1.46 -13.55
CA LYS A 40 -2.12 -2.75 -12.86
C LYS A 40 -3.55 -3.28 -12.80
N VAL A 41 -4.53 -2.52 -13.30
CA VAL A 41 -5.93 -2.90 -13.34
C VAL A 41 -6.20 -3.63 -14.65
N VAL A 42 -6.70 -4.85 -14.54
CA VAL A 42 -7.07 -5.68 -15.68
C VAL A 42 -8.50 -6.17 -15.50
N GLY A 43 -9.26 -6.16 -16.60
CA GLY A 43 -10.53 -6.86 -16.67
C GLY A 43 -10.34 -8.32 -17.05
N GLN A 44 -11.40 -9.11 -16.91
CA GLN A 44 -11.47 -10.42 -17.54
C GLN A 44 -11.83 -10.23 -19.02
N SER A 45 -11.00 -10.76 -19.94
CA SER A 45 -11.25 -10.63 -21.37
C SER A 45 -12.35 -11.58 -21.84
N VAL A 46 -12.91 -11.34 -23.01
CA VAL A 46 -13.91 -12.24 -23.62
C VAL A 46 -13.33 -13.64 -23.84
N ASN A 47 -12.07 -13.73 -24.25
CA ASN A 47 -11.40 -15.02 -24.44
C ASN A 47 -11.24 -15.78 -23.12
N ASP A 48 -10.94 -15.06 -22.03
CA ASP A 48 -10.87 -15.67 -20.69
C ASP A 48 -12.26 -16.20 -20.28
N VAL A 49 -13.33 -15.46 -20.56
CA VAL A 49 -14.71 -15.91 -20.26
C VAL A 49 -15.06 -17.18 -21.04
N CYS A 50 -14.68 -17.29 -22.31
CA CYS A 50 -14.92 -18.49 -23.12
C CYS A 50 -14.18 -19.74 -22.59
N GLN A 51 -13.03 -19.55 -21.93
CA GLN A 51 -12.22 -20.63 -21.36
C GLN A 51 -12.53 -20.91 -19.89
N GLN A 52 -13.46 -20.15 -19.29
CA GLN A 52 -13.79 -20.28 -17.88
C GLN A 52 -14.59 -21.58 -17.63
N MET A 53 -14.24 -22.30 -16.56
CA MET A 53 -15.07 -23.41 -16.10
C MET A 53 -16.45 -22.90 -15.68
N ASP A 54 -17.50 -23.60 -16.12
CA ASP A 54 -18.87 -23.33 -15.68
C ASP A 54 -19.09 -23.98 -14.31
N LEU A 55 -19.00 -23.18 -13.25
CA LEU A 55 -19.18 -23.63 -11.86
C LEU A 55 -20.62 -23.48 -11.36
N GLY A 56 -21.50 -22.85 -12.12
CA GLY A 56 -22.86 -22.55 -11.69
C GLY A 56 -23.45 -21.30 -12.32
N LYS A 57 -24.77 -21.15 -12.18
CA LYS A 57 -25.52 -20.01 -12.74
C LYS A 57 -25.45 -18.77 -11.85
N ASP A 58 -25.15 -18.95 -10.57
CA ASP A 58 -25.20 -17.87 -9.59
C ASP A 58 -24.09 -16.83 -9.84
N PRO A 59 -24.38 -15.55 -9.57
CA PRO A 59 -23.41 -14.47 -9.52
C PRO A 59 -22.10 -14.85 -8.80
N ASP A 60 -22.21 -15.42 -7.59
CA ASP A 60 -21.07 -15.80 -6.76
C ASP A 60 -20.18 -16.83 -7.46
N ASP A 61 -20.78 -17.84 -8.08
CA ASP A 61 -20.05 -18.95 -8.70
C ASP A 61 -19.24 -18.47 -9.91
N LYS A 62 -19.77 -17.48 -10.65
CA LYS A 62 -19.06 -16.81 -11.73
C LYS A 62 -17.87 -16.00 -11.22
N ILE A 63 -17.96 -15.37 -10.04
CA ILE A 63 -16.84 -14.68 -9.41
C ILE A 63 -15.77 -15.70 -8.96
N LEU A 64 -16.19 -16.82 -8.39
CA LEU A 64 -15.28 -17.90 -7.97
C LEU A 64 -14.57 -18.54 -9.16
N ALA A 65 -15.28 -18.79 -10.25
CA ALA A 65 -14.73 -19.33 -11.48
C ALA A 65 -13.64 -18.40 -12.06
N CYS A 66 -13.89 -17.09 -12.05
CA CYS A 66 -12.89 -16.09 -12.41
C CYS A 66 -11.66 -16.13 -11.47
N CYS A 67 -11.88 -16.27 -10.16
CA CYS A 67 -10.78 -16.38 -9.19
C CYS A 67 -9.93 -17.65 -9.39
N LEU A 68 -10.56 -18.77 -9.70
CA LEU A 68 -9.89 -20.04 -9.97
C LEU A 68 -9.12 -20.00 -11.30
N GLN A 69 -9.68 -19.36 -12.33
CA GLN A 69 -8.95 -19.08 -13.57
C GLN A 69 -7.74 -18.18 -13.31
N ALA A 70 -7.88 -17.14 -12.48
CA ALA A 70 -6.74 -16.31 -12.11
C ALA A 70 -5.66 -17.11 -11.37
N LYS A 71 -6.03 -18.15 -10.59
CA LYS A 71 -5.10 -19.00 -9.84
C LYS A 71 -4.23 -19.85 -10.75
N THR A 72 -4.67 -20.17 -11.97
CA THR A 72 -3.83 -20.86 -12.97
C THR A 72 -2.86 -19.91 -13.66
N LYS A 73 -3.25 -18.63 -13.82
CA LYS A 73 -2.45 -17.60 -14.49
C LYS A 73 -1.43 -16.91 -13.58
N TYR A 74 -1.75 -16.75 -12.29
CA TYR A 74 -0.96 -15.97 -11.34
C TYR A 74 -0.58 -16.79 -10.10
N THR A 75 0.63 -16.57 -9.59
CA THR A 75 1.17 -17.27 -8.42
C THR A 75 0.42 -16.96 -7.13
N THR A 76 -0.18 -15.78 -7.00
CA THR A 76 -0.91 -15.38 -5.80
C THR A 76 -2.20 -14.67 -6.18
N VAL A 77 -3.32 -15.27 -5.80
CA VAL A 77 -4.66 -14.72 -6.01
C VAL A 77 -5.34 -14.55 -4.66
N VAL A 78 -6.00 -13.40 -4.51
CA VAL A 78 -6.72 -13.02 -3.31
C VAL A 78 -8.05 -12.43 -3.73
N LEU A 79 -9.15 -12.97 -3.20
CA LEU A 79 -10.47 -12.40 -3.37
C LEU A 79 -10.71 -11.32 -2.30
N LEU A 80 -11.17 -10.15 -2.74
CA LEU A 80 -11.55 -9.06 -1.84
C LEU A 80 -13.07 -8.92 -1.85
N SER A 81 -13.69 -9.19 -0.70
CA SER A 81 -15.13 -9.02 -0.51
C SER A 81 -15.45 -8.77 0.95
N ASN A 82 -16.53 -8.02 1.19
CA ASN A 82 -17.12 -7.87 2.52
C ASN A 82 -18.26 -8.89 2.76
N ASP A 83 -18.69 -9.61 1.72
CA ASP A 83 -19.76 -10.60 1.82
C ASP A 83 -19.24 -11.88 2.48
N ILE A 84 -19.86 -12.28 3.59
CA ILE A 84 -19.46 -13.45 4.38
C ILE A 84 -19.71 -14.75 3.59
N ASN A 85 -20.82 -14.85 2.85
CA ASN A 85 -21.18 -16.06 2.12
C ASN A 85 -20.24 -16.30 0.94
N LEU A 86 -19.94 -15.25 0.16
CA LEU A 86 -18.97 -15.35 -0.94
C LEU A 86 -17.57 -15.69 -0.41
N ARG A 87 -17.16 -15.10 0.73
CA ARG A 87 -15.89 -15.44 1.38
C ARG A 87 -15.85 -16.90 1.84
N ASN A 88 -16.93 -17.41 2.44
CA ASN A 88 -17.02 -18.80 2.87
C ASN A 88 -16.89 -19.74 1.67
N LYS A 89 -17.63 -19.49 0.58
CA LYS A 89 -17.52 -20.27 -0.66
C LYS A 89 -16.11 -20.22 -1.28
N ALA A 90 -15.42 -19.08 -1.17
CA ALA A 90 -14.04 -18.96 -1.63
C ALA A 90 -13.05 -19.73 -0.75
N LEU A 91 -13.24 -19.69 0.58
CA LEU A 91 -12.41 -20.45 1.52
C LEU A 91 -12.53 -21.96 1.31
N THR A 92 -13.73 -22.47 1.00
CA THR A 92 -13.92 -23.90 0.67
C THR A 92 -13.24 -24.32 -0.64
N ASN A 93 -12.84 -23.37 -1.49
CA ASN A 93 -12.13 -23.61 -2.76
C ASN A 93 -10.64 -23.22 -2.69
N ASP A 94 -10.06 -23.15 -1.49
CA ASP A 94 -8.66 -22.80 -1.24
C ASP A 94 -8.25 -21.45 -1.87
N LEU A 95 -9.15 -20.46 -1.83
CA LEU A 95 -8.86 -19.08 -2.20
C LEU A 95 -8.64 -18.23 -0.96
N LYS A 96 -7.55 -17.45 -0.97
CA LYS A 96 -7.29 -16.47 0.08
C LYS A 96 -8.30 -15.34 -0.03
N THR A 97 -8.99 -15.00 1.06
CA THR A 97 -9.96 -13.90 1.08
C THR A 97 -9.69 -12.90 2.19
N TYR A 98 -9.92 -11.61 1.91
CA TYR A 98 -9.86 -10.55 2.91
C TYR A 98 -10.97 -9.53 2.68
N SER A 99 -11.40 -8.85 3.74
CA SER A 99 -12.07 -7.57 3.56
C SER A 99 -11.05 -6.51 3.09
N PRO A 100 -11.47 -5.47 2.35
CA PRO A 100 -10.58 -4.37 1.98
C PRO A 100 -9.89 -3.74 3.20
N ARG A 101 -10.59 -3.65 4.35
CA ARG A 101 -10.05 -3.14 5.62
C ARG A 101 -8.97 -4.06 6.19
N GLU A 102 -9.21 -5.38 6.22
CA GLU A 102 -8.23 -6.37 6.67
C GLU A 102 -6.97 -6.37 5.80
N LEU A 103 -7.13 -6.27 4.48
CA LEU A 103 -5.98 -6.26 3.56
C LEU A 103 -5.12 -5.02 3.82
N VAL A 104 -5.72 -3.84 3.90
CA VAL A 104 -5.00 -2.59 4.18
C VAL A 104 -4.28 -2.67 5.52
N ALA A 105 -4.92 -3.19 6.56
CA ALA A 105 -4.27 -3.39 7.86
C ALA A 105 -3.06 -4.34 7.79
N LYS A 106 -3.20 -5.48 7.10
CA LYS A 106 -2.09 -6.45 6.92
C LYS A 106 -0.93 -5.87 6.13
N LEU A 107 -1.22 -5.06 5.10
CA LEU A 107 -0.20 -4.39 4.29
C LEU A 107 0.53 -3.30 5.08
N LYS A 108 -0.20 -2.51 5.87
CA LYS A 108 0.38 -1.41 6.67
C LYS A 108 1.32 -1.92 7.77
N CYS A 109 1.00 -3.03 8.43
CA CYS A 109 1.61 -3.31 9.73
C CYS A 109 2.94 -4.09 9.71
N ASN A 110 3.21 -4.98 8.75
CA ASN A 110 4.17 -6.06 9.06
C ASN A 110 5.56 -6.01 8.43
N LYS A 111 5.74 -5.45 7.23
CA LYS A 111 7.08 -5.44 6.58
C LYS A 111 7.76 -4.09 6.70
N PHE A 112 7.05 -3.01 6.36
CA PHE A 112 7.62 -1.68 6.39
C PHE A 112 8.01 -1.26 7.81
N VAL A 113 7.17 -1.51 8.81
CA VAL A 113 7.47 -1.19 10.22
C VAL A 113 8.71 -1.95 10.70
N LYS A 114 8.80 -3.26 10.41
CA LYS A 114 9.97 -4.07 10.81
C LYS A 114 11.27 -3.60 10.13
N ILE A 115 11.20 -3.29 8.82
CA ILE A 115 12.34 -2.76 8.08
C ILE A 115 12.75 -1.38 8.63
N LYS A 116 11.76 -0.51 8.89
CA LYS A 116 11.98 0.83 9.44
C LYS A 116 12.67 0.80 10.79
N VAL A 117 12.26 -0.09 11.70
CA VAL A 117 12.90 -0.26 13.02
C VAL A 117 14.33 -0.78 12.88
N LYS A 118 14.58 -1.77 12.01
CA LYS A 118 15.94 -2.26 11.76
C LYS A 118 16.84 -1.17 11.18
N LEU A 119 16.35 -0.42 10.19
CA LEU A 119 17.08 0.70 9.60
C LEU A 119 17.32 1.83 10.59
N GLN A 120 16.36 2.14 11.45
CA GLN A 120 16.53 3.12 12.53
C GLN A 120 17.70 2.75 13.43
N GLY A 121 17.80 1.49 13.85
CA GLY A 121 18.92 1.00 14.67
C GLY A 121 20.27 1.19 13.97
N LEU A 122 20.37 0.75 12.71
CA LEU A 122 21.59 0.89 11.91
C LEU A 122 21.98 2.36 11.70
N LEU A 123 21.02 3.21 11.31
CA LEU A 123 21.28 4.64 11.11
C LEU A 123 21.71 5.33 12.41
N SER A 124 21.12 4.97 13.55
CA SER A 124 21.53 5.52 14.84
C SER A 124 22.97 5.14 15.18
N GLN A 125 23.36 3.89 14.91
CA GLN A 125 24.74 3.43 15.11
C GLN A 125 25.73 4.15 14.20
N ILE A 126 25.40 4.32 12.91
CA ILE A 126 26.27 5.04 11.97
C ILE A 126 26.44 6.50 12.40
N VAL A 127 25.35 7.18 12.78
CA VAL A 127 25.41 8.57 13.29
C VAL A 127 26.34 8.66 14.50
N PHE A 128 26.21 7.73 15.45
CA PHE A 128 27.06 7.69 16.63
C PHE A 128 28.53 7.43 16.29
N GLN A 129 28.79 6.44 15.44
CA GLN A 129 30.14 6.03 15.06
C GLN A 129 30.88 7.14 14.29
N CYS A 130 30.25 7.72 13.26
CA CYS A 130 30.84 8.84 12.52
C CYS A 130 31.07 10.07 13.41
N CYS A 131 30.15 10.36 14.33
CA CYS A 131 30.31 11.48 15.26
C CYS A 131 31.51 11.27 16.21
N LYS A 132 31.69 10.03 16.70
CA LYS A 132 32.83 9.65 17.52
C LYS A 132 34.15 9.68 16.75
N GLU A 133 34.14 9.31 15.47
CA GLU A 133 35.33 9.38 14.60
C GLU A 133 35.81 10.82 14.36
N VAL A 134 34.88 11.77 14.17
CA VAL A 134 35.24 13.17 13.90
C VAL A 134 35.56 13.95 15.17
N TYR A 135 34.80 13.74 16.26
CA TYR A 135 34.87 14.58 17.45
C TYR A 135 35.39 13.87 18.70
N GLY A 136 35.70 12.57 18.63
CA GLY A 136 36.09 11.77 19.79
C GLY A 136 35.04 11.82 20.90
N ASP A 137 35.47 11.82 22.16
CA ASP A 137 34.56 11.79 23.31
C ASP A 137 33.79 13.11 23.55
N ALA A 138 34.15 14.18 22.84
CA ALA A 138 33.42 15.45 22.89
C ALA A 138 32.02 15.35 22.24
N CYS A 139 31.78 14.31 21.42
CA CYS A 139 30.50 14.08 20.75
C CYS A 139 29.33 13.94 21.74
N SER A 140 29.59 13.40 22.95
CA SER A 140 28.58 13.12 23.98
C SER A 140 27.87 14.39 24.51
N LYS A 141 28.47 15.57 24.31
CA LYS A 141 27.90 16.86 24.72
C LYS A 141 27.22 17.62 23.55
N MET A 142 27.28 17.08 22.33
CA MET A 142 26.75 17.73 21.14
C MET A 142 25.24 17.49 20.97
N GLU A 143 24.53 18.52 20.49
CA GLU A 143 23.10 18.44 20.14
C GLU A 143 22.79 17.29 19.16
N MET A 144 23.76 16.96 18.29
CA MET A 144 23.67 15.84 17.35
C MET A 144 23.38 14.50 18.07
N LEU A 145 24.01 14.26 19.23
CA LEU A 145 23.82 13.04 20.01
C LEU A 145 22.72 13.13 21.08
N ALA A 146 22.12 14.31 21.28
CA ALA A 146 21.07 14.49 22.27
C ALA A 146 19.84 13.62 21.96
N ASN A 147 19.22 13.07 23.01
CA ASN A 147 18.00 12.25 22.96
C ASN A 147 18.11 10.98 22.10
N CYS A 148 19.27 10.32 22.14
CA CYS A 148 19.48 8.98 21.56
C CYS A 148 18.79 7.90 22.43
N PRO A 149 18.12 6.87 21.85
CA PRO A 149 17.97 6.55 20.43
C PRO A 149 16.89 7.37 19.72
N TRP A 150 17.18 7.83 18.50
CA TRP A 150 16.26 8.65 17.71
C TRP A 150 15.25 7.82 16.94
N SER A 151 14.10 8.42 16.60
CA SER A 151 13.21 7.85 15.59
C SER A 151 13.91 7.75 14.23
N PHE A 152 13.38 6.92 13.33
CA PHE A 152 13.89 6.81 11.96
C PHE A 152 14.00 8.18 11.26
N GLU A 153 12.96 9.01 11.38
CA GLU A 153 12.94 10.38 10.85
C GLU A 153 13.96 11.28 11.55
N GLY A 154 14.13 11.10 12.87
CA GLY A 154 15.13 11.79 13.66
C GLY A 154 16.57 11.47 13.20
N CYS A 155 16.83 10.24 12.76
CA CYS A 155 18.09 9.83 12.16
C CYS A 155 18.31 10.51 10.81
N LEU A 156 17.33 10.40 9.90
CA LEU A 156 17.44 10.98 8.54
C LEU A 156 17.64 12.50 8.58
N ARG A 157 16.94 13.21 9.48
CA ARG A 157 17.12 14.66 9.66
C ARG A 157 18.53 15.03 10.14
N ARG A 158 19.14 14.22 11.00
CA ARG A 158 20.53 14.42 11.46
C ARG A 158 21.54 14.18 10.35
N PHE A 159 21.36 13.11 9.57
CA PHE A 159 22.18 12.87 8.38
C PHE A 159 22.19 14.07 7.45
N ARG A 160 21.00 14.66 7.20
CA ARG A 160 20.89 15.86 6.35
C ARG A 160 21.50 17.11 6.99
N ARG A 161 21.27 17.35 8.29
CA ARG A 161 21.73 18.56 9.00
C ARG A 161 23.24 18.58 9.20
N TYR A 162 23.86 17.44 9.48
CA TYR A 162 25.29 17.32 9.78
C TYR A 162 26.09 16.68 8.64
N TRP A 163 25.53 16.67 7.41
CA TRP A 163 26.18 16.04 6.26
C TRP A 163 27.59 16.57 6.04
N ASP A 164 27.73 17.88 5.82
CA ASP A 164 29.02 18.48 5.48
C ASP A 164 30.03 18.44 6.63
N SER A 165 29.57 18.47 7.88
CA SER A 165 30.43 18.55 9.07
C SER A 165 30.91 17.20 9.59
N VAL A 166 30.15 16.12 9.36
CA VAL A 166 30.43 14.80 9.96
C VAL A 166 30.49 13.69 8.93
N PHE A 167 29.56 13.68 7.97
CA PHE A 167 29.35 12.49 7.12
C PHE A 167 30.04 12.57 5.77
N LYS A 168 30.28 13.76 5.24
CA LYS A 168 30.76 13.99 3.87
C LYS A 168 32.08 13.28 3.56
N GLU A 169 33.00 13.25 4.53
CA GLU A 169 34.32 12.63 4.36
C GLU A 169 34.34 11.15 4.75
N LEU A 170 33.34 10.68 5.51
CA LEU A 170 33.27 9.30 6.02
C LEU A 170 32.33 8.40 5.19
N LEU A 171 31.39 8.98 4.44
CA LEU A 171 30.36 8.26 3.70
C LEU A 171 30.33 8.65 2.23
N LEU A 172 29.88 7.72 1.40
CA LEU A 172 29.77 7.95 -0.04
C LEU A 172 28.67 8.97 -0.36
N LYS A 173 28.93 9.88 -1.31
CA LYS A 173 28.01 10.96 -1.71
C LYS A 173 26.61 10.48 -2.12
N HIS A 174 26.49 9.25 -2.62
CA HIS A 174 25.18 8.68 -2.97
C HIS A 174 24.30 8.42 -1.73
N CYS A 175 24.88 8.24 -0.54
CA CYS A 175 24.14 8.07 0.70
C CYS A 175 23.26 9.29 1.01
N LEU A 176 23.74 10.51 0.74
CA LEU A 176 22.93 11.71 0.92
C LEU A 176 21.68 11.69 0.02
N LYS A 177 21.85 11.33 -1.25
CA LYS A 177 20.72 11.19 -2.19
C LYS A 177 19.70 10.16 -1.69
N THR A 178 20.18 9.02 -1.17
CA THR A 178 19.31 8.00 -0.57
C THR A 178 18.58 8.52 0.66
N VAL A 179 19.25 9.27 1.55
CA VAL A 179 18.64 9.88 2.73
C VAL A 179 17.55 10.87 2.32
N GLU A 180 17.81 11.72 1.34
CA GLU A 180 16.82 12.69 0.81
C GLU A 180 15.59 11.99 0.24
N GLU A 181 15.79 10.91 -0.52
CA GLU A 181 14.69 10.13 -1.08
C GLU A 181 13.88 9.42 0.02
N LEU A 182 14.54 8.88 1.04
CA LEU A 182 13.86 8.28 2.20
C LEU A 182 13.07 9.31 3.01
N ILE A 183 13.56 10.55 3.14
CA ILE A 183 12.82 11.65 3.76
C ILE A 183 11.55 11.93 2.95
N ARG A 184 11.66 12.06 1.63
CA ARG A 184 10.50 12.30 0.73
C ARG A 184 9.45 11.20 0.85
N ILE A 185 9.86 9.94 0.84
CA ILE A 185 8.96 8.79 0.98
C ILE A 185 8.25 8.82 2.34
N THR A 186 8.99 9.12 3.41
CA THR A 186 8.43 9.14 4.77
C THR A 186 7.45 10.30 4.99
N ASP A 187 7.69 11.45 4.37
CA ASP A 187 6.75 12.58 4.44
C ASP A 187 5.52 12.37 3.53
N ARG A 188 5.65 11.68 2.39
CA ARG A 188 4.47 11.24 1.60
C ARG A 188 3.58 10.26 2.37
N ASP A 189 4.17 9.31 3.11
CA ASP A 189 3.41 8.34 3.90
C ASP A 189 2.57 9.02 5.01
N LYS A 190 3.02 10.16 5.55
CA LYS A 190 2.19 10.99 6.43
C LYS A 190 0.99 11.54 5.68
N PHE A 191 1.19 12.11 4.49
CA PHE A 191 0.10 12.68 3.67
C PHE A 191 -0.98 11.65 3.32
N TYR A 192 -0.60 10.44 2.90
CA TYR A 192 -1.57 9.38 2.63
C TYR A 192 -2.29 8.91 3.90
N ASN A 193 -1.58 8.75 5.03
CA ASN A 193 -2.24 8.37 6.28
C ASN A 193 -3.22 9.44 6.76
N THR A 194 -2.94 10.75 6.58
CA THR A 194 -3.90 11.80 6.93
C THR A 194 -5.09 11.83 5.95
N SER A 195 -4.87 11.72 4.64
CA SER A 195 -5.95 11.72 3.65
C SER A 195 -6.87 10.50 3.76
N TYR A 196 -6.35 9.31 4.06
CA TYR A 196 -7.19 8.14 4.34
C TYR A 196 -7.90 8.25 5.69
N CYS A 197 -7.29 8.86 6.72
CA CYS A 197 -8.01 9.16 7.96
C CYS A 197 -9.19 10.13 7.73
N TYR A 198 -9.02 11.18 6.93
CA TYR A 198 -10.13 12.09 6.60
C TYR A 198 -11.22 11.42 5.74
N LEU A 199 -10.84 10.54 4.80
CA LEU A 199 -11.81 9.74 4.03
C LEU A 199 -12.56 8.73 4.92
N PHE A 200 -11.93 8.16 5.95
CA PHE A 200 -12.61 7.24 6.87
C PHE A 200 -13.52 7.95 7.87
N TYR A 201 -13.19 9.17 8.30
CA TYR A 201 -14.07 9.98 9.18
C TYR A 201 -15.27 10.60 8.45
N GLY A 202 -15.24 10.71 7.11
CA GLY A 202 -16.34 11.25 6.32
C GLY A 202 -17.37 10.23 5.83
N PHE A 203 -17.25 8.95 6.23
CA PHE A 203 -18.13 7.85 5.81
C PHE A 203 -18.71 7.05 7.00
N LEU A 204 -18.61 7.59 8.23
CA LEU A 204 -19.37 7.12 9.39
C LEU A 204 -20.63 7.96 9.57
#